data_AF-A0A1Q6GUR9-F1
#
_entry.id   AF-A0A1Q6GUR9-F1
#
_cell.length_a   1.000
_cell.length_b   1.000
_cell.length_c   1.000
_cell.angle_alpha   90.00
_cell.angle_beta   90.00
_cell.angle_gamma   90.00
#
_symmetry.space_group_name_H-M   'P 1'
#
loop_
_entity.id
_entity.type
_entity.pdbx_description
1 polymer ?
#
loop_
_entity_poly.entity_id
_entity_poly.type
_entity_poly.pdbx_seq_one_letter_code
_entity_poly.pdbx_strand_id
1 'polypeptide(L)'
;MQNIIYQLDKHIKGIKEPTIILLSGAYTYFYSKKVSPDITLANVHGATLAHSYIINAQAAQILTSKQPPYTQADDWKFISQCGIKVKALLPHLVDQNRNKFDITQSNIWEETHRFRKLTLSNISESVINKLLSFIGNKEQG
;
A
#
# COMPACT_ATOMS: atom_id res chain seq x y z
N MET A 1 -25.66 -8.42 7.10
CA MET A 1 -24.21 -8.23 6.91
C MET A 1 -24.03 -6.91 6.15
N GLN A 2 -23.39 -5.89 6.72
CA GLN A 2 -23.22 -4.59 6.05
C GLN A 2 -22.07 -4.68 5.03
N ASN A 3 -22.24 -4.04 3.87
CA ASN A 3 -21.27 -4.04 2.77
C ASN A 3 -19.88 -3.55 3.25
N ILE A 4 -18.80 -4.23 2.87
CA ILE A 4 -17.43 -3.91 3.28
C ILE A 4 -17.00 -2.49 2.88
N ILE A 5 -17.47 -1.98 1.74
CA ILE A 5 -17.23 -0.60 1.30
C ILE A 5 -17.85 0.39 2.28
N TYR A 6 -19.07 0.12 2.75
CA TYR A 6 -19.73 0.97 3.76
C TYR A 6 -18.98 0.95 5.10
N GLN A 7 -18.50 -0.22 5.52
CA GLN A 7 -17.68 -0.31 6.74
C GLN A 7 -16.34 0.43 6.60
N LEU A 8 -15.73 0.37 5.42
CA LEU A 8 -14.49 1.10 5.12
C LEU A 8 -14.69 2.61 5.06
N ASP A 9 -15.77 3.08 4.44
CA ASP A 9 -16.15 4.49 4.42
C ASP A 9 -16.37 5.03 5.85
N LYS A 10 -17.12 4.29 6.68
CA LYS A 10 -17.29 4.63 8.09
C LYS A 10 -15.96 4.64 8.84
N HIS A 11 -15.10 3.64 8.60
CA HIS A 11 -13.80 3.55 9.25
C HIS A 11 -12.91 4.73 8.88
N ILE A 12 -12.74 5.03 7.58
CA ILE A 12 -11.82 6.06 7.11
C ILE A 12 -12.27 7.47 7.55
N LYS A 13 -13.59 7.72 7.61
CA LYS A 13 -14.16 8.97 8.16
C LYS A 13 -13.86 9.15 9.65
N GLY A 14 -13.69 8.06 10.40
CA GLY A 14 -13.30 8.08 11.81
C GLY A 14 -11.80 8.28 12.04
N ILE A 15 -10.96 8.15 11.02
CA ILE A 15 -9.51 8.33 11.13
C ILE A 15 -9.18 9.82 11.13
N LYS A 16 -8.52 10.28 12.20
CA LYS A 16 -8.11 11.68 12.39
C LYS A 16 -6.80 12.06 11.70
N GLU A 17 -6.05 11.07 11.22
CA GLU A 17 -4.78 11.27 10.51
C GLU A 17 -5.00 11.24 8.98
N PRO A 18 -4.28 12.05 8.19
CA PRO A 18 -4.35 11.98 6.73
C PRO A 18 -4.03 10.57 6.24
N THR A 19 -4.99 9.90 5.60
CA THR A 19 -4.88 8.47 5.27
C THR A 19 -5.43 8.16 3.89
N ILE A 20 -4.71 7.31 3.17
CA ILE A 20 -5.14 6.60 1.97
C ILE A 20 -5.19 5.11 2.30
N ILE A 21 -6.27 4.43 1.91
CA ILE A 21 -6.39 2.98 1.98
C ILE A 21 -6.48 2.45 0.56
N LEU A 22 -5.46 1.71 0.12
CA LEU A 22 -5.44 0.99 -1.15
C LEU A 22 -6.48 -0.14 -1.10
N LEU A 23 -7.29 -0.20 -2.15
CA LEU A 23 -8.28 -1.26 -2.38
C LEU A 23 -7.77 -2.27 -3.41
N SER A 24 -6.75 -1.88 -4.19
CA SER A 24 -6.02 -2.74 -5.11
C SER A 24 -4.88 -3.48 -4.45
N GLY A 25 -4.53 -4.64 -5.04
CA GLY A 25 -3.32 -5.41 -4.71
C GLY A 25 -2.02 -4.72 -5.15
N ALA A 26 -0.97 -5.54 -5.38
CA ALA A 26 0.38 -5.10 -5.79
C ALA A 26 1.05 -4.13 -4.80
N TYR A 27 1.00 -4.49 -3.51
CA TYR A 27 1.68 -3.75 -2.46
C TYR A 27 2.54 -4.66 -1.57
N THR A 28 3.46 -4.00 -0.90
CA THR A 28 4.30 -4.56 0.16
C THR A 28 4.02 -3.84 1.47
N TYR A 29 4.04 -4.58 2.58
CA TYR A 29 3.64 -4.04 3.88
C TYR A 29 4.48 -4.61 5.02
N PHE A 30 4.60 -3.85 6.11
CA PHE A 30 5.37 -4.23 7.30
C PHE A 30 4.58 -5.15 8.25
N TYR A 31 3.39 -4.69 8.62
CA TYR A 31 2.47 -5.39 9.51
C TYR A 31 1.04 -5.07 9.12
N SER A 32 0.10 -5.88 9.59
CA SER A 32 -1.32 -5.63 9.45
C SER A 32 -1.99 -5.60 10.81
N LYS A 33 -3.11 -4.88 10.90
CA LYS A 33 -3.93 -4.77 12.10
C LYS A 33 -5.39 -4.99 11.74
N LYS A 34 -6.05 -5.88 12.46
CA LYS A 34 -7.50 -6.05 12.40
C LYS A 34 -8.16 -4.84 13.07
N VAL A 35 -8.96 -4.08 12.33
CA VAL A 35 -9.64 -2.86 12.83
C VAL A 35 -11.14 -3.07 13.04
N SER A 36 -11.71 -4.11 12.41
CA SER A 36 -13.06 -4.60 12.66
C SER A 36 -13.14 -6.10 12.34
N PRO A 37 -14.26 -6.80 12.61
CA PRO A 37 -14.42 -8.22 12.26
C PRO A 37 -14.09 -8.55 10.80
N ASP A 38 -14.44 -7.64 9.89
CA ASP A 38 -14.32 -7.83 8.43
C ASP A 38 -13.19 -7.00 7.79
N ILE A 39 -12.54 -6.11 8.55
CA ILE A 39 -11.51 -5.21 8.03
C ILE A 39 -10.18 -5.48 8.71
N THR A 40 -9.20 -5.86 7.90
CA THR A 40 -7.79 -5.87 8.26
C THR A 40 -7.05 -4.87 7.38
N LEU A 41 -6.28 -3.97 7.99
CA LEU A 41 -5.48 -2.98 7.28
C LEU A 41 -4.00 -3.30 7.40
N ALA A 42 -3.33 -3.41 6.26
CA ALA A 42 -1.88 -3.51 6.14
C ALA A 42 -1.25 -2.11 6.14
N ASN A 43 -0.14 -1.93 6.85
CA ASN A 43 0.64 -0.70 6.82
C ASN A 43 1.66 -0.77 5.68
N VAL A 44 1.40 -0.01 4.61
CA VAL A 44 2.07 -0.15 3.31
C VAL A 44 3.47 0.47 3.39
N HIS A 45 4.45 -0.28 2.90
CA HIS A 45 5.81 0.19 2.69
C HIS A 45 6.00 0.78 1.29
N GLY A 46 5.45 0.09 0.29
CA GLY A 46 5.44 0.53 -1.10
C GLY A 46 4.39 -0.23 -1.89
N ALA A 47 3.89 0.37 -2.95
CA ALA A 47 2.92 -0.24 -3.84
C ALA A 47 3.23 0.13 -5.29
N THR A 48 2.72 -0.65 -6.22
CA THR A 48 2.78 -0.39 -7.66
C THR A 48 1.42 -0.69 -8.26
N LEU A 49 1.10 -0.03 -9.38
CA LEU A 49 -0.11 -0.28 -10.14
C LEU A 49 -1.39 -0.05 -9.31
N ALA A 50 -1.35 0.89 -8.36
CA ALA A 50 -2.54 1.19 -7.58
C ALA A 50 -3.56 1.88 -8.48
N HIS A 51 -4.75 1.29 -8.55
CA HIS A 51 -5.82 1.73 -9.44
C HIS A 51 -7.15 1.87 -8.70
N SER A 52 -7.20 1.51 -7.42
CA SER A 52 -8.35 1.76 -6.56
C SER A 52 -7.90 2.05 -5.13
N TYR A 53 -8.44 3.11 -4.55
CA TYR A 53 -8.17 3.54 -3.19
C TYR A 53 -9.33 4.36 -2.63
N ILE A 54 -9.39 4.50 -1.32
CA ILE A 54 -10.22 5.48 -0.62
C ILE A 54 -9.32 6.42 0.18
N ILE A 55 -9.65 7.71 0.18
CA ILE A 55 -8.86 8.78 0.78
C ILE A 55 -9.74 9.61 1.71
N ASN A 56 -9.25 9.99 2.89
CA ASN A 56 -9.98 10.90 3.75
C ASN A 56 -9.79 12.38 3.34
N ALA A 57 -10.71 13.23 3.80
CA ALA A 57 -10.72 14.65 3.43
C ALA A 57 -9.40 15.37 3.76
N GLN A 58 -8.76 15.04 4.88
CA GLN A 58 -7.49 15.66 5.28
C GLN A 58 -6.35 15.31 4.30
N ALA A 59 -6.22 14.05 3.89
CA ALA A 59 -5.22 13.66 2.89
C ALA A 59 -5.51 14.28 1.52
N ALA A 60 -6.79 14.32 1.11
CA ALA A 60 -7.18 14.97 -0.13
C ALA A 60 -6.80 16.47 -0.13
N GLN A 61 -7.10 17.18 0.96
CA GLN A 61 -6.72 18.59 1.14
C GLN A 61 -5.22 18.81 1.01
N ILE A 62 -4.41 17.99 1.70
CA ILE A 62 -2.94 18.06 1.64
C ILE A 62 -2.42 17.89 0.22
N LEU A 63 -2.97 16.95 -0.55
CA LEU A 63 -2.53 16.72 -1.93
C LEU A 63 -2.94 17.87 -2.85
N THR A 64 -4.18 18.35 -2.73
CA THR A 64 -4.67 19.48 -3.55
C THR A 64 -4.00 20.81 -3.23
N SER A 65 -3.41 20.96 -2.03
CA SER A 65 -2.69 22.19 -1.65
C SER A 65 -1.24 22.22 -2.13
N LYS A 66 -0.72 21.16 -2.75
CA LYS A 66 0.67 21.13 -3.27
C LYS A 66 0.80 21.95 -4.56
N GLN A 67 1.99 22.48 -4.77
CA GLN A 67 2.33 23.23 -5.98
C GLN A 67 3.55 22.58 -6.67
N PRO A 68 3.39 22.05 -7.89
CA PRO A 68 2.13 21.94 -8.62
C PRO A 68 1.20 20.86 -8.00
N PRO A 69 -0.13 20.92 -8.23
CA PRO A 69 -1.09 19.98 -7.63
C PRO A 69 -1.14 18.64 -8.37
N TYR A 70 0.02 18.13 -8.78
CA TYR A 70 0.17 16.82 -9.41
C TYR A 70 1.39 16.10 -8.83
N THR A 71 1.37 14.78 -8.92
CA THR A 71 2.49 13.92 -8.58
C THR A 71 2.60 12.80 -9.61
N GLN A 72 3.74 12.13 -9.66
CA GLN A 72 3.89 10.93 -10.46
C GLN A 72 2.94 9.84 -9.92
N ALA A 73 2.38 9.02 -10.81
CA ALA A 73 1.59 7.87 -10.41
C ALA A 73 2.41 6.95 -9.48
N ASP A 74 1.76 6.40 -8.45
CA ASP A 74 2.38 5.54 -7.44
C ASP A 74 3.59 6.14 -6.69
N ASP A 75 3.74 7.48 -6.63
CA ASP A 75 4.79 8.11 -5.83
C ASP A 75 4.47 8.09 -4.32
N TRP A 76 4.41 6.88 -3.76
CA TRP A 76 4.08 6.65 -2.35
C TRP A 76 5.13 7.24 -1.41
N LYS A 77 6.35 7.45 -1.89
CA LYS A 77 7.40 8.15 -1.15
C LYS A 77 7.01 9.61 -0.96
N PHE A 78 6.64 10.31 -2.03
CA PHE A 78 6.11 11.67 -1.95
C PHE A 78 4.86 11.76 -1.07
N ILE A 79 3.90 10.85 -1.26
CA ILE A 79 2.68 10.79 -0.44
C ILE A 79 3.03 10.66 1.05
N SER A 80 3.96 9.77 1.40
CA SER A 80 4.42 9.56 2.77
C SER A 80 5.15 10.79 3.33
N GLN A 81 5.97 11.46 2.52
CA GLN A 81 6.64 12.73 2.87
C GLN A 81 5.65 13.87 3.12
N CYS A 82 4.46 13.82 2.51
CA CYS A 82 3.36 14.75 2.80
C CYS A 82 2.68 14.48 4.17
N GLY A 83 3.15 13.49 4.93
CA GLY A 83 2.56 13.10 6.20
C GLY A 83 1.32 12.20 6.06
N ILE A 84 1.03 11.72 4.85
CA ILE A 84 -0.13 10.87 4.58
C ILE A 84 0.24 9.41 4.86
N LYS A 85 -0.58 8.73 5.67
CA LYS A 85 -0.43 7.30 5.94
C LYS A 85 -1.02 6.50 4.78
N VAL A 86 -0.22 5.62 4.20
CA VAL A 86 -0.68 4.67 3.18
C VAL A 86 -0.95 3.33 3.87
N LYS A 87 -2.19 2.88 3.80
CA LYS A 87 -2.64 1.57 4.28
C LYS A 87 -3.20 0.80 3.09
N ALA A 88 -3.40 -0.50 3.23
CA ALA A 88 -4.09 -1.32 2.24
C ALA A 88 -5.07 -2.26 2.92
N LEU A 89 -6.21 -2.53 2.28
CA LEU A 89 -7.14 -3.53 2.74
C LEU A 89 -6.60 -4.94 2.47
N LEU A 90 -6.69 -5.82 3.46
CA LEU A 90 -6.25 -7.20 3.37
C LEU A 90 -7.41 -8.18 3.69
N PRO A 91 -7.78 -9.10 2.76
CA PRO A 91 -7.35 -9.13 1.36
C PRO A 91 -7.83 -7.90 0.58
N HIS A 92 -7.15 -7.55 -0.51
CA HIS A 92 -7.56 -6.44 -1.38
C HIS A 92 -8.92 -6.75 -2.03
N LEU A 93 -9.68 -5.71 -2.37
CA LEU A 93 -11.03 -5.85 -2.95
C LEU A 93 -11.03 -5.85 -4.48
N VAL A 94 -10.09 -5.12 -5.07
CA VAL A 94 -10.02 -4.91 -6.52
C VAL A 94 -8.72 -5.50 -7.03
N ASP A 95 -8.82 -6.28 -8.08
CA ASP A 95 -7.65 -6.89 -8.71
C ASP A 95 -7.54 -6.42 -10.17
N GLN A 96 -6.30 -6.25 -10.63
CA GLN A 96 -6.05 -6.08 -12.06
C GLN A 96 -6.04 -7.47 -12.67
N ASN A 97 -7.14 -7.86 -13.31
CA ASN A 97 -7.17 -9.10 -14.08
C ASN A 97 -6.28 -8.96 -15.32
N ARG A 98 -4.97 -9.14 -15.17
CA ARG A 98 -3.98 -9.01 -16.25
C ARG A 98 -4.09 -10.15 -17.28
N ASN A 99 -4.87 -11.19 -16.98
CA ASN A 99 -4.95 -12.42 -17.77
C ASN A 99 -6.26 -12.59 -18.56
N LYS A 100 -7.27 -11.71 -18.42
CA LYS A 100 -8.54 -11.87 -19.15
C LYS A 100 -9.10 -10.54 -19.64
N PHE A 101 -9.52 -10.54 -20.90
CA PHE A 101 -10.37 -9.55 -21.57
C PHE A 101 -11.78 -9.39 -20.92
N ASP A 102 -11.94 -9.75 -19.65
CA ASP A 102 -13.23 -9.80 -18.96
C ASP A 102 -13.15 -8.95 -17.66
N ILE A 103 -13.48 -7.68 -17.82
CA ILE A 103 -13.36 -6.57 -16.86
C ILE A 103 -14.33 -6.65 -15.66
N THR A 104 -15.07 -7.75 -15.50
CA THR A 104 -16.14 -7.87 -14.49
C THR A 104 -15.90 -8.93 -13.41
N GLN A 105 -14.76 -9.64 -13.43
CA GLN A 105 -14.47 -10.66 -12.41
C GLN A 105 -13.49 -10.14 -11.33
N SER A 106 -14.03 -9.91 -10.13
CA SER A 106 -13.28 -9.82 -8.87
C SER A 106 -12.66 -11.18 -8.57
N ASN A 107 -11.40 -11.37 -8.94
CA ASN A 107 -10.60 -12.49 -8.45
C ASN A 107 -9.69 -11.93 -7.35
N ILE A 108 -9.71 -12.53 -6.15
CA ILE A 108 -8.78 -12.16 -5.07
C ILE A 108 -7.48 -12.93 -5.37
N TRP A 109 -6.53 -12.32 -6.09
CA TRP A 109 -5.19 -12.88 -6.30
C TRP A 109 -4.18 -12.21 -5.37
N GLU A 110 -3.56 -12.95 -4.45
CA GLU A 110 -2.52 -12.44 -3.55
C GLU A 110 -1.21 -12.10 -4.29
N GLU A 111 -1.16 -11.04 -5.10
CA GLU A 111 0.09 -10.33 -5.42
C GLU A 111 0.48 -9.38 -4.27
N THR A 112 0.43 -9.87 -3.02
CA THR A 112 0.80 -9.11 -1.83
C THR A 112 2.01 -9.74 -1.17
N HIS A 113 3.15 -9.08 -1.26
CA HIS A 113 4.38 -9.57 -0.66
C HIS A 113 4.56 -8.93 0.72
N ARG A 114 4.37 -9.72 1.78
CA ARG A 114 4.70 -9.28 3.14
C ARG A 114 6.22 -9.12 3.24
N PHE A 115 6.71 -7.91 3.52
CA PHE A 115 8.10 -7.76 3.94
C PHE A 115 8.22 -8.32 5.35
N ARG A 116 8.87 -9.49 5.48
CA ARG A 116 9.50 -9.82 6.75
C ARG A 116 10.63 -8.82 6.91
N LYS A 117 10.56 -7.95 7.93
CA LYS A 117 11.76 -7.27 8.44
C LYS A 117 12.73 -8.41 8.78
N LEU A 118 13.67 -8.71 7.89
CA LEU A 118 14.83 -9.47 8.26
C LEU A 118 15.43 -8.64 9.38
N THR A 119 15.42 -9.18 10.60
CA THR A 119 16.21 -8.63 11.69
C THR A 119 17.67 -8.85 11.27
N LEU A 120 18.18 -7.98 10.40
CA LEU A 120 19.56 -7.98 9.92
C LEU A 120 20.52 -7.52 11.02
N SER A 121 20.08 -7.45 12.28
CA SER A 121 20.95 -7.18 13.42
C SER A 121 22.00 -8.27 13.64
N ASN A 122 21.83 -9.45 13.02
CA ASN A 122 22.71 -10.61 13.24
C ASN A 122 23.38 -11.11 11.95
N ILE A 123 23.17 -10.45 10.80
CA ILE A 123 23.78 -10.86 9.53
C ILE A 123 24.84 -9.83 9.18
N SER A 124 26.08 -10.29 9.01
CA SER A 124 27.19 -9.40 8.69
C SER A 124 26.95 -8.64 7.39
N GLU A 125 27.38 -7.39 7.33
CA GLU A 125 27.30 -6.54 6.13
C GLU A 125 27.89 -7.24 4.89
N SER A 126 28.91 -8.08 5.06
CA SER A 126 29.50 -8.87 3.97
C SER A 126 28.53 -9.84 3.33
N VAL A 127 27.64 -10.47 4.10
CA VAL A 127 26.63 -11.41 3.58
C VAL A 127 25.52 -10.65 2.88
N ILE A 128 25.10 -9.50 3.45
CA ILE A 128 24.12 -8.60 2.83
C ILE A 128 24.65 -8.10 1.47
N ASN A 129 25.89 -7.61 1.43
CA ASN A 129 26.52 -7.13 0.20
C ASN A 129 26.70 -8.23 -0.85
N LYS A 130 27.00 -9.46 -0.43
CA LYS A 130 27.09 -10.61 -1.35
C LYS A 130 25.72 -10.96 -1.94
N LEU A 131 24.66 -10.98 -1.13
CA LEU A 131 23.30 -11.21 -1.62
C LEU A 131 22.82 -10.09 -2.56
N LEU A 132 23.10 -8.83 -2.23
CA LEU A 132 22.77 -7.69 -3.10
C LEU A 132 23.52 -7.74 -4.44
N SER A 133 24.76 -8.25 -4.45
CA SER A 133 25.52 -8.45 -5.70
C SER A 133 24.91 -9.50 -6.63
N PHE A 134 24.19 -10.49 -6.11
CA PHE A 134 23.47 -11.48 -6.91
C PHE A 134 22.13 -10.97 -7.45
N ILE A 135 21.53 -9.97 -6.81
CA ILE A 135 20.21 -9.41 -7.17
C ILE A 135 20.36 -8.13 -8.03
N GLY A 136 21.59 -7.67 -8.27
CA GLY A 136 21.87 -6.55 -9.19
C GLY A 136 21.75 -5.15 -8.58
N ASN A 137 21.46 -5.02 -7.28
CA ASN A 137 21.40 -3.74 -6.57
C ASN A 137 22.74 -3.38 -5.93
N LYS A 138 23.82 -3.35 -6.71
CA LYS A 138 25.06 -2.72 -6.26
C LYS A 138 25.07 -1.28 -6.80
N GLU A 139 24.70 -0.31 -5.96
CA GLU A 139 25.00 1.08 -6.27
C GLU A 139 26.52 1.21 -6.40
N GLN A 140 26.98 1.59 -7.58
CA GLN A 140 28.36 1.94 -7.81
C GLN A 140 28.58 3.30 -7.14
N GLY A 141 29.49 3.32 -6.15
CA GLY A 141 29.92 4.56 -5.50
C GLY A 141 30.70 5.47 -6.43
#